data_AF-A0A1M6K0Y5-F1
#
_entry.id   AF-A0A1M6K0Y5-F1
#
_cell.length_a   1.000
_cell.length_b   1.000
_cell.length_c   1.000
_cell.angle_alpha   90.00
_cell.angle_beta   90.00
_cell.angle_gamma   90.00
#
_symmetry.space_group_name_H-M   'P 1'
#
loop_
_entity.id
_entity.type
_entity.pdbx_description
1 polymer ?
#
loop_
_entity_poly.entity_id
_entity_poly.type
_entity_poly.pdbx_seq_one_letter_code
_entity_poly.pdbx_strand_id
1 'polypeptide(L)'
;MDILKAATDWAKAELFSTPFFMLFGLAFLVASFGFWQLGKTDMARAYILPTLVAGSLLLIIGLGLFFTNKSRIPQFEKAYQVDAPAFVASELARAEATLKEYNTVVFKAIPIIIVVCALVLLFVSTPIWRASMITTIAMLVVILLVDGTAQARIDSYNKELQLAAKEMKK
;
A
#
# COMPACT_ATOMS: atom_id res chain seq x y z
N MET A 1 22.80 -3.79 18.90
CA MET A 1 21.59 -4.45 18.32
C MET A 1 21.91 -5.03 16.93
N ASP A 2 21.30 -6.13 16.49
CA ASP A 2 21.51 -6.66 15.13
C ASP A 2 20.56 -5.97 14.12
N ILE A 3 21.02 -4.84 13.58
CA ILE A 3 20.23 -4.01 12.65
C ILE A 3 20.00 -4.73 11.33
N LEU A 4 20.97 -5.54 10.88
CA LEU A 4 20.83 -6.27 9.64
C LEU A 4 19.69 -7.29 9.75
N LYS A 5 19.58 -7.94 10.91
CA LYS A 5 18.43 -8.80 11.24
C LYS A 5 17.12 -8.01 11.28
N ALA A 6 17.07 -6.87 11.98
CA ALA A 6 15.89 -6.01 12.04
C ALA A 6 15.40 -5.56 10.65
N ALA A 7 16.32 -5.09 9.81
CA ALA A 7 16.03 -4.66 8.43
C ALA A 7 15.49 -5.82 7.57
N THR A 8 16.08 -7.00 7.73
CA THR A 8 15.66 -8.21 7.01
C THR A 8 14.30 -8.71 7.47
N ASP A 9 14.05 -8.70 8.78
CA ASP A 9 12.78 -9.15 9.36
C ASP A 9 11.64 -8.19 8.99
N TRP A 10 11.90 -6.88 9.01
CA TRP A 10 10.96 -5.88 8.49
C TRP A 10 10.66 -6.11 7.00
N ALA A 11 11.68 -6.31 6.16
CA ALA A 11 11.47 -6.53 4.72
C ALA A 11 10.69 -7.83 4.42
N LYS A 12 10.92 -8.89 5.19
CA LYS A 12 10.15 -10.14 5.11
C LYS A 12 8.70 -9.93 5.55
N ALA A 13 8.47 -9.20 6.64
CA ALA A 13 7.13 -8.89 7.11
C ALA A 13 6.35 -8.06 6.06
N GLU A 14 7.02 -7.13 5.39
CA GLU A 14 6.41 -6.34 4.32
C GLU A 14 6.08 -7.16 3.08
N LEU A 15 6.93 -8.15 2.75
CA LEU A 15 6.68 -9.11 1.67
C LEU A 15 5.46 -10.02 1.97
N PHE A 16 5.17 -10.29 3.24
CA PHE A 16 4.00 -11.06 3.65
C PHE A 16 2.69 -10.29 3.53
N SER A 17 2.71 -8.96 3.69
CA SER A 17 1.52 -8.11 3.55
C SER A 17 1.19 -7.76 2.09
N THR A 18 2.18 -7.79 1.21
CA THR A 18 1.96 -7.44 -0.19
C THR A 18 0.92 -8.31 -0.94
N PRO A 19 0.81 -9.63 -0.68
CA PRO A 19 -0.24 -10.48 -1.24
C PRO A 19 -1.67 -10.02 -0.97
N PHE A 20 -1.94 -9.23 0.08
CA PHE A 20 -3.28 -8.70 0.31
C PHE A 20 -3.72 -7.77 -0.84
N PHE A 21 -2.83 -6.88 -1.32
CA PHE A 21 -3.12 -6.06 -2.50
C PHE A 21 -3.42 -6.91 -3.74
N MET A 22 -2.66 -7.99 -3.94
CA MET A 22 -2.88 -8.89 -5.07
C MET A 22 -4.21 -9.64 -4.95
N LEU A 23 -4.55 -10.11 -3.75
CA LEU A 23 -5.80 -10.83 -3.48
C LEU A 23 -7.02 -9.94 -3.71
N PHE A 24 -7.01 -8.72 -3.18
CA PHE A 24 -8.10 -7.77 -3.42
C PHE A 24 -8.14 -7.32 -4.88
N GLY A 25 -7.00 -7.07 -5.52
CA GLY A 25 -6.93 -6.75 -6.94
C GLY A 25 -7.56 -7.85 -7.81
N LEU A 26 -7.24 -9.11 -7.54
CA LEU A 26 -7.85 -10.24 -8.23
C LEU A 26 -9.35 -10.34 -7.97
N ALA A 27 -9.80 -10.11 -6.73
CA ALA A 27 -11.22 -10.10 -6.39
C ALA A 27 -12.00 -9.04 -7.19
N PHE A 28 -11.43 -7.84 -7.36
CA PHE A 28 -12.01 -6.79 -8.20
C PHE A 28 -12.07 -7.18 -9.68
N LEU A 29 -11.03 -7.84 -10.20
CA LEU A 29 -11.05 -8.36 -11.58
C LEU A 29 -12.10 -9.45 -11.79
N VAL A 30 -12.24 -10.38 -10.83
CA VAL A 30 -13.27 -11.43 -10.85
C VAL A 30 -14.66 -10.80 -10.79
N ALA A 31 -14.86 -9.77 -9.96
CA ALA A 31 -16.11 -9.03 -9.89
C ALA A 31 -16.42 -8.33 -11.23
N SER A 32 -15.43 -7.67 -11.84
CA SER A 32 -15.55 -7.06 -13.17
C SER A 32 -16.00 -8.09 -14.22
N PHE A 33 -15.37 -9.26 -14.23
CA PHE A 33 -15.73 -10.34 -15.15
C PHE A 33 -17.15 -10.87 -14.89
N GLY A 34 -17.52 -11.04 -13.62
CA GLY A 34 -18.88 -11.43 -13.23
C GLY A 34 -19.94 -10.43 -13.68
N PHE A 35 -19.68 -9.14 -13.53
CA PHE A 35 -20.58 -8.09 -14.04
C PHE A 35 -20.65 -8.06 -15.57
N TRP A 36 -19.57 -8.39 -16.27
CA TRP A 36 -19.59 -8.49 -17.72
C TRP A 36 -20.43 -9.69 -18.22
N GLN A 37 -20.29 -10.85 -17.58
CA GLN A 37 -21.01 -12.07 -18.00
C GLN A 37 -22.49 -12.06 -17.59
N LEU A 38 -22.82 -11.52 -16.41
CA LEU A 38 -24.17 -11.58 -15.82
C LEU A 38 -24.92 -10.24 -15.87
N GLY A 39 -24.24 -9.15 -16.23
CA GLY A 39 -24.79 -7.78 -16.20
C GLY A 39 -25.78 -7.48 -17.31
N LYS A 40 -27.06 -7.71 -17.02
CA LYS A 40 -28.17 -7.30 -17.89
C LYS A 40 -28.70 -5.89 -17.59
N THR A 41 -28.34 -5.32 -16.44
CA THR A 41 -28.79 -3.99 -16.00
C THR A 41 -27.76 -2.90 -16.28
N ASP A 42 -28.21 -1.66 -16.44
CA ASP A 42 -27.34 -0.49 -16.66
C ASP A 42 -26.36 -0.29 -15.50
N MET A 43 -26.79 -0.57 -14.27
CA MET A 43 -25.92 -0.54 -13.09
C MET A 43 -24.82 -1.61 -13.16
N ALA A 44 -25.13 -2.85 -13.50
CA ALA A 44 -24.12 -3.90 -13.58
C ALA A 44 -23.07 -3.58 -14.65
N ARG A 45 -23.50 -3.08 -15.82
CA ARG A 45 -22.58 -2.65 -16.89
C ARG A 45 -21.69 -1.49 -16.47
N ALA A 46 -22.22 -0.56 -15.67
CA ALA A 46 -21.47 0.57 -15.15
C ALA A 46 -20.33 0.16 -14.20
N TYR A 47 -20.42 -0.98 -13.50
CA TYR A 47 -19.36 -1.46 -12.61
C TYR A 47 -18.17 -2.10 -13.32
N ILE A 48 -18.32 -2.53 -14.57
CA ILE A 48 -17.26 -3.26 -15.28
C ILE A 48 -15.98 -2.43 -15.36
N LEU A 49 -16.06 -1.22 -15.91
CA LEU A 49 -14.86 -0.40 -16.13
C LEU A 49 -14.19 0.05 -14.81
N PRO A 50 -14.93 0.60 -13.81
CA PRO A 50 -14.30 1.00 -12.55
C PRO A 50 -13.65 -0.17 -11.80
N THR A 51 -14.31 -1.33 -11.73
CA THR A 51 -13.79 -2.50 -11.00
C THR A 51 -12.58 -3.11 -11.70
N LEU A 52 -12.57 -3.12 -13.04
CA LEU A 52 -11.42 -3.50 -13.82
C LEU A 52 -10.22 -2.59 -13.52
N VAL A 53 -10.40 -1.27 -13.60
CA VAL A 53 -9.32 -0.29 -13.36
C VAL A 53 -8.78 -0.40 -11.94
N ALA A 54 -9.66 -0.46 -10.94
CA ALA A 54 -9.27 -0.61 -9.54
C ALA A 54 -8.53 -1.92 -9.29
N GLY A 55 -9.03 -3.04 -9.84
CA GLY A 55 -8.38 -4.35 -9.73
C GLY A 55 -6.98 -4.34 -10.34
N SER A 56 -6.82 -3.81 -11.55
CA SER A 56 -5.53 -3.66 -12.21
C SER A 56 -4.56 -2.79 -11.41
N LEU A 57 -5.02 -1.67 -10.86
CA LEU A 57 -4.19 -0.77 -10.06
C LEU A 57 -3.70 -1.44 -8.77
N LEU A 58 -4.57 -2.14 -8.04
CA LEU A 58 -4.20 -2.90 -6.85
C LEU A 58 -3.20 -4.02 -7.16
N LEU A 59 -3.35 -4.71 -8.30
CA LEU A 59 -2.36 -5.70 -8.75
C LEU A 59 -1.01 -5.07 -9.07
N ILE A 60 -0.98 -3.92 -9.75
CA ILE A 60 0.28 -3.23 -10.07
C ILE A 60 1.00 -2.82 -8.78
N ILE A 61 0.29 -2.25 -7.81
CA ILE A 61 0.85 -1.89 -6.51
C ILE A 61 1.37 -3.13 -5.79
N GLY A 62 0.56 -4.20 -5.70
CA GLY A 62 0.95 -5.45 -5.07
C GLY A 62 2.19 -6.08 -5.71
N LEU A 63 2.23 -6.22 -7.03
CA LEU A 63 3.40 -6.77 -7.72
C LEU A 63 4.63 -5.87 -7.54
N GLY A 64 4.47 -4.55 -7.68
CA GLY A 64 5.55 -3.58 -7.50
C GLY A 64 6.21 -3.70 -6.12
N LEU A 65 5.41 -3.64 -5.06
CA LEU A 65 5.90 -3.80 -3.68
C LEU A 65 6.57 -5.17 -3.47
N PHE A 66 6.03 -6.23 -4.07
CA PHE A 66 6.58 -7.58 -3.89
C PHE A 66 7.97 -7.69 -4.49
N PHE A 67 8.15 -7.22 -5.72
CA PHE A 67 9.45 -7.23 -6.39
C PHE A 67 10.47 -6.32 -5.70
N THR A 68 10.05 -5.11 -5.29
CA THR A 68 10.92 -4.16 -4.58
C THR A 68 11.37 -4.72 -3.23
N ASN A 69 10.46 -5.30 -2.44
CA ASN A 69 10.81 -5.87 -1.13
C ASN A 69 11.70 -7.11 -1.27
N LYS A 70 11.44 -7.96 -2.27
CA LYS A 70 12.23 -9.16 -2.54
C LYS A 70 13.66 -8.83 -2.97
N SER A 71 13.85 -7.85 -3.84
CA SER A 71 15.18 -7.45 -4.32
C SER A 71 15.99 -6.71 -3.24
N ARG A 72 15.32 -6.11 -2.25
CA ARG A 72 15.94 -5.30 -1.19
C ARG A 72 16.63 -6.13 -0.09
N ILE A 73 16.11 -7.31 0.24
CA ILE A 73 16.71 -8.21 1.25
C ILE A 73 18.22 -8.47 1.00
N PRO A 74 18.66 -8.94 -0.19
CA PRO A 74 20.08 -9.19 -0.45
C PRO A 74 20.91 -7.89 -0.57
N GLN A 75 20.28 -6.74 -0.81
CA GLN A 75 20.96 -5.45 -0.88
C GLN A 75 21.30 -4.91 0.52
N PHE A 76 20.45 -5.17 1.52
CA PHE A 76 20.71 -4.77 2.89
C PHE A 76 21.98 -5.40 3.45
N GLU A 77 22.18 -6.70 3.21
CA GLU A 77 23.40 -7.39 3.63
C GLU A 77 24.65 -6.78 3.00
N LYS A 78 24.63 -6.54 1.68
CA LYS A 78 25.75 -5.91 0.98
C LYS A 78 26.02 -4.49 1.47
N ALA A 79 24.98 -3.66 1.61
CA ALA A 79 25.13 -2.27 2.04
C ALA A 79 25.66 -2.17 3.47
N TYR A 80 25.17 -3.04 4.37
CA TYR A 80 25.64 -3.09 5.75
C TYR A 80 27.10 -3.55 5.87
N GLN A 81 27.52 -4.53 5.05
CA GLN A 81 28.91 -5.01 5.03
C GLN A 81 29.90 -3.98 4.46
N VAL A 82 29.45 -3.10 3.56
CA VAL A 82 30.27 -2.03 2.99
C VAL A 82 30.46 -0.90 4.00
N ASP A 83 29.36 -0.36 4.55
CA ASP A 83 29.40 0.74 5.52
C ASP A 83 28.13 0.73 6.38
N ALA A 84 28.24 0.17 7.59
CA ALA A 84 27.13 0.06 8.53
C ALA A 84 26.58 1.44 8.98
N PRO A 85 27.41 2.42 9.39
CA PRO A 85 26.92 3.78 9.69
C PRO A 85 26.18 4.45 8.52
N ALA A 86 26.71 4.36 7.30
CA ALA A 86 26.06 4.95 6.12
C ALA A 86 24.76 4.23 5.76
N PHE A 87 24.71 2.90 5.90
CA PHE A 87 23.49 2.12 5.76
C PHE A 87 22.40 2.59 6.74
N VAL A 88 22.73 2.70 8.03
CA VAL A 88 21.76 3.15 9.05
C VAL A 88 21.25 4.56 8.77
N ALA A 89 22.13 5.48 8.38
CA ALA A 89 21.74 6.85 8.06
C ALA A 89 20.79 6.92 6.85
N SER A 90 21.06 6.14 5.80
CA SER A 90 20.22 6.10 4.60
C SER A 90 18.86 5.42 4.87
N GLU A 91 18.83 4.33 5.64
CA GLU A 91 17.59 3.65 6.02
C GLU A 91 16.72 4.52 6.94
N LEU A 92 17.33 5.28 7.85
CA LEU A 92 16.62 6.19 8.74
C LEU A 92 15.95 7.33 7.94
N ALA A 93 16.68 7.95 7.02
CA ALA A 93 16.11 8.97 6.14
C ALA A 93 14.95 8.42 5.29
N ARG A 94 15.08 7.19 4.79
CA ARG A 94 14.02 6.52 4.04
C ARG A 94 12.80 6.23 4.92
N ALA A 95 13.01 5.66 6.10
CA ALA A 95 11.92 5.31 7.02
C ALA A 95 11.13 6.55 7.45
N GLU A 96 11.81 7.66 7.74
CA GLU A 96 11.16 8.94 8.06
C GLU A 96 10.37 9.51 6.88
N ALA A 97 10.91 9.45 5.66
CA ALA A 97 10.20 9.88 4.46
C ALA A 97 8.92 9.07 4.23
N THR A 98 9.02 7.73 4.33
CA THR A 98 7.88 6.81 4.19
C THR A 98 6.82 7.04 5.28
N LEU A 99 7.22 7.27 6.53
CA LEU A 99 6.29 7.61 7.61
C LEU A 99 5.54 8.93 7.35
N LYS A 100 6.22 9.93 6.80
CA LYS A 100 5.61 11.21 6.43
C LYS A 100 4.59 11.05 5.31
N GLU A 101 4.91 10.22 4.31
CA GLU A 101 3.99 9.87 3.23
C GLU A 101 2.73 9.17 3.76
N TYR A 102 2.87 8.16 4.63
CA TYR A 102 1.72 7.50 5.26
C TYR A 102 0.84 8.48 6.03
N ASN A 103 1.43 9.36 6.85
CA ASN A 103 0.66 10.33 7.63
C ASN A 103 -0.07 11.38 6.77
N THR A 104 0.49 11.73 5.61
CA THR A 104 -0.07 12.79 4.75
C THR A 104 -1.05 12.22 3.74
N VAL A 105 -0.69 11.13 3.08
CA VAL A 105 -1.47 10.54 2.00
C VAL A 105 -2.47 9.55 2.57
N VAL A 106 -2.01 8.53 3.29
CA VAL A 106 -2.86 7.43 3.74
C VAL A 106 -3.83 7.89 4.82
N PHE A 107 -3.38 8.60 5.84
CA PHE A 107 -4.27 8.98 6.95
C PHE A 107 -4.98 10.34 6.81
N LYS A 108 -4.71 11.12 5.77
CA LYS A 108 -5.42 12.40 5.53
C LYS A 108 -6.02 12.50 4.14
N ALA A 109 -5.20 12.40 3.09
CA ALA A 109 -5.70 12.56 1.72
C ALA A 109 -6.74 11.50 1.35
N ILE A 110 -6.47 10.22 1.64
CA ILE A 110 -7.40 9.12 1.31
C ILE A 110 -8.76 9.29 2.01
N PRO A 111 -8.84 9.51 3.34
CA PRO A 111 -10.11 9.79 4.01
C PRO A 111 -10.87 10.98 3.42
N ILE A 112 -10.17 12.07 3.06
CA ILE A 112 -10.79 13.24 2.43
C ILE A 112 -11.39 12.86 1.06
N ILE A 113 -10.67 12.09 0.25
CA ILE A 113 -11.17 11.61 -1.05
C ILE A 113 -12.40 10.73 -0.85
N ILE A 114 -12.41 9.84 0.15
CA ILE A 114 -13.58 9.02 0.49
C ILE A 114 -14.79 9.90 0.83
N VAL A 115 -14.61 10.94 1.64
CA VAL A 115 -15.68 11.90 1.98
C VAL A 115 -16.22 12.58 0.72
N VAL A 116 -15.33 13.04 -0.17
CA VAL A 116 -15.75 13.66 -1.43
C VAL A 116 -16.53 12.67 -2.31
N CYS A 117 -16.07 11.43 -2.45
CA CYS A 117 -16.78 10.39 -3.19
C CYS A 117 -18.17 10.12 -2.59
N ALA A 118 -18.27 10.07 -1.25
CA ALA A 118 -19.54 9.88 -0.56
C ALA A 118 -20.50 11.05 -0.78
N LEU A 119 -20.01 12.29 -0.79
CA LEU A 119 -20.81 13.47 -1.11
C LEU A 119 -21.33 13.42 -2.56
N VAL A 120 -20.48 13.07 -3.53
CA VAL A 120 -20.89 12.93 -4.94
C VAL A 120 -22.02 11.90 -5.09
N LEU A 121 -21.99 10.80 -4.34
CA LEU A 121 -23.05 9.78 -4.35
C LEU A 121 -24.41 10.30 -3.91
N LEU A 122 -24.47 11.31 -3.04
CA LEU A 122 -25.73 11.90 -2.57
C LEU A 122 -26.40 12.72 -3.65
N PHE A 123 -25.63 13.40 -4.50
CA PHE A 123 -26.15 14.34 -5.50
C PHE A 123 -26.23 13.76 -6.92
N VAL A 124 -25.52 12.66 -7.21
CA VAL A 124 -25.45 12.08 -8.56
C VAL A 124 -26.22 10.76 -8.65
N SER A 125 -27.15 10.69 -9.61
CA SER A 125 -28.00 9.51 -9.86
C SER A 125 -27.55 8.64 -11.02
N THR A 126 -26.67 9.13 -11.89
CA THR A 126 -26.24 8.39 -13.09
C THR A 126 -25.47 7.11 -12.71
N PRO A 127 -25.80 5.95 -13.31
CA PRO A 127 -25.19 4.66 -12.99
C PRO A 127 -23.65 4.65 -13.00
N ILE A 128 -23.05 5.27 -14.01
CA ILE A 128 -21.59 5.28 -14.19
C ILE A 128 -20.87 6.01 -13.06
N TRP A 129 -21.36 7.18 -12.66
CA TRP A 129 -20.78 7.93 -11.54
C TRP A 129 -20.94 7.20 -10.23
N ARG A 130 -22.10 6.57 -9.99
CA ARG A 130 -22.33 5.78 -8.78
C ARG A 130 -21.37 4.59 -8.69
N ALA A 131 -21.26 3.82 -9.76
CA ALA A 131 -20.36 2.69 -9.82
C ALA A 131 -18.90 3.12 -9.61
N SER A 132 -18.47 4.20 -10.26
CA SER A 132 -17.13 4.77 -10.08
C SER A 132 -16.86 5.18 -8.63
N MET A 133 -17.72 6.00 -8.02
CA MET A 133 -17.51 6.47 -6.65
C MET A 133 -17.51 5.32 -5.63
N ILE A 134 -18.42 4.36 -5.76
CA ILE A 134 -18.48 3.19 -4.88
C ILE A 134 -17.21 2.35 -5.03
N THR A 135 -16.76 2.12 -6.26
CA THR A 135 -15.56 1.33 -6.52
C THR A 135 -14.30 2.04 -6.01
N THR A 136 -14.20 3.36 -6.19
CA THR A 136 -13.11 4.17 -5.65
C THR A 136 -13.08 4.08 -4.12
N ILE A 137 -14.22 4.22 -3.45
CA ILE A 137 -14.29 4.07 -1.98
C ILE A 137 -13.81 2.67 -1.57
N ALA A 138 -14.31 1.61 -2.23
CA ALA A 138 -13.92 0.24 -1.91
C ALA A 138 -12.41 0.01 -2.08
N MET A 139 -11.83 0.50 -3.17
CA MET A 139 -10.39 0.42 -3.43
C MET A 139 -9.58 1.19 -2.37
N LEU A 140 -10.00 2.40 -2.03
CA LEU A 140 -9.32 3.24 -1.03
C LEU A 140 -9.39 2.64 0.37
N VAL A 141 -10.48 1.97 0.73
CA VAL A 141 -10.61 1.22 1.99
C VAL A 141 -9.62 0.06 2.05
N VAL A 142 -9.45 -0.68 0.96
CA VAL A 142 -8.42 -1.74 0.87
C VAL A 142 -7.03 -1.15 1.07
N ILE A 143 -6.72 -0.03 0.42
CA ILE A 143 -5.43 0.65 0.56
C ILE A 143 -5.19 1.06 2.02
N LEU A 144 -6.16 1.73 2.66
CA LEU A 144 -6.08 2.10 4.08
C LEU A 144 -5.83 0.90 4.99
N LEU A 145 -6.50 -0.22 4.74
CA LEU A 145 -6.36 -1.42 5.54
C LEU A 145 -4.93 -1.98 5.47
N VAL A 146 -4.38 -2.12 4.26
CA VAL A 146 -3.04 -2.70 4.10
C VAL A 146 -1.96 -1.71 4.56
N ASP A 147 -2.04 -0.45 4.11
CA ASP A 147 -1.06 0.58 4.41
C ASP A 147 -1.06 0.99 5.89
N GLY A 148 -2.20 0.91 6.58
CA GLY A 148 -2.25 1.14 8.02
C GLY A 148 -1.39 0.13 8.80
N THR A 149 -1.36 -1.13 8.36
CA THR A 149 -0.46 -2.13 8.96
C THR A 149 1.00 -1.91 8.56
N ALA A 150 1.26 -1.46 7.33
CA ALA A 150 2.60 -1.14 6.85
C ALA A 150 3.21 0.03 7.60
N GLN A 151 2.42 1.07 7.89
CA GLN A 151 2.84 2.21 8.68
C GLN A 151 3.32 1.80 10.08
N ALA A 152 2.56 0.92 10.76
CA ALA A 152 2.93 0.44 12.10
C ALA A 152 4.25 -0.36 12.09
N ARG A 153 4.48 -1.16 11.03
CA ARG A 153 5.73 -1.91 10.84
C ARG A 153 6.92 -1.00 10.61
N ILE A 154 6.82 -0.01 9.70
CA ILE A 154 7.92 0.92 9.44
C ILE A 154 8.18 1.84 10.64
N ASP A 155 7.16 2.23 11.42
CA ASP A 155 7.36 3.00 12.66
C ASP A 155 8.18 2.20 13.70
N SER A 156 7.86 0.92 13.85
CA SER A 156 8.59 0.03 14.77
C SER A 156 10.05 -0.13 14.33
N TYR A 157 10.28 -0.37 13.03
CA TYR A 157 11.62 -0.45 12.45
C TYR A 157 12.40 0.87 12.55
N ASN A 158 11.74 2.03 12.35
CA ASN A 158 12.37 3.34 12.50
C ASN A 158 12.87 3.59 13.93
N LYS A 159 12.11 3.16 14.95
CA LYS A 159 12.56 3.25 16.36
C LYS A 159 13.81 2.43 16.61
N GLU A 160 13.89 1.23 16.02
CA GLU A 160 15.11 0.41 16.09
C GLU A 160 16.29 1.10 15.38
N LEU A 161 16.08 1.67 14.19
CA LEU A 161 17.11 2.46 13.49
C LEU A 161 17.61 3.66 14.31
N GLN A 162 16.71 4.36 15.00
CA GLN A 162 17.09 5.50 15.85
C GLN A 162 17.92 5.08 17.06
N LEU A 163 17.61 3.93 17.69
CA LEU A 163 18.40 3.39 18.80
C LEU A 163 19.80 3.00 18.33
N ALA A 164 19.87 2.29 17.21
CA ALA A 164 21.10 1.93 16.53
C ALA A 164 21.98 3.14 16.19
N ALA A 165 21.40 4.18 15.58
CA ALA A 165 22.13 5.39 15.23
C ALA A 165 22.69 6.11 16.47
N LYS A 166 22.05 5.99 17.64
CA LYS A 166 22.56 6.51 18.91
C LYS A 166 23.71 5.67 19.47
N GLU A 167 23.61 4.34 19.37
CA GLU A 167 24.68 3.41 19.79
C GLU A 167 25.96 3.61 18.96
N MET A 168 25.84 3.86 17.66
CA MET A 168 26.99 4.07 16.77
C MET A 168 27.64 5.46 16.88
N LYS A 169 26.97 6.42 17.53
CA LYS A 169 27.50 7.77 17.80
C LYS A 169 28.19 7.88 19.17
N LYS A 170 28.09 6.85 20.02
CA LYS A 170 28.81 6.74 21.30
C LYS A 170 30.18 6.11 21.07
#